data_AF-A0A923V7Z7-F1
#
_entry.id   AF-A0A923V7Z7-F1
#
_cell.length_a   1.000
_cell.length_b   1.000
_cell.length_c   1.000
_cell.angle_alpha   90.00
_cell.angle_beta   90.00
_cell.angle_gamma   90.00
#
_symmetry.space_group_name_H-M   'P 1'
#
loop_
_entity.id
_entity.type
_entity.pdbx_description
1 polymer ?
#
loop_
_entity_poly.entity_id
_entity_poly.type
_entity_poly.pdbx_seq_one_letter_code
_entity_poly.pdbx_strand_id
1 'polypeptide(L)'
;QEFELLKPKKASNNQRLFTKKDVENAFLIRKLLYRDKFSIEGARQALKDVKFAFKKEKDFNSVVQKIDYMQLQIRSFADDVRKVKALFS
;
A
#
# COMPACT_ATOMS: atom_id res chain seq x y z
N GLN A 1 -21.04 -8.33 -13.94
CA GLN A 1 -19.57 -8.18 -14.06
C GLN A 1 -18.98 -8.67 -12.75
N GLU A 2 -18.17 -9.73 -12.79
CA GLU A 2 -17.78 -10.51 -11.59
C GLU A 2 -16.74 -9.85 -10.68
N PHE A 3 -16.00 -8.88 -11.20
CA PHE A 3 -14.94 -8.17 -10.48
C PHE A 3 -15.19 -6.66 -10.57
N GLU A 4 -15.66 -6.07 -9.48
CA GLU A 4 -15.97 -4.63 -9.42
C GLU A 4 -14.73 -3.74 -9.58
N LEU A 5 -13.58 -4.24 -9.14
CA LEU A 5 -12.27 -3.61 -9.25
C LEU A 5 -11.75 -3.47 -10.70
N LEU A 6 -12.43 -4.06 -11.69
CA LEU A 6 -12.17 -3.86 -13.12
C LEU A 6 -13.22 -2.97 -13.79
N LYS A 7 -14.12 -2.32 -13.04
CA LYS A 7 -15.08 -1.37 -13.63
C LYS A 7 -14.31 -0.17 -14.19
N PRO A 8 -14.32 0.07 -15.52
CA PRO A 8 -13.62 1.20 -16.10
C PRO A 8 -14.26 2.52 -15.66
N LYS A 9 -13.45 3.56 -15.51
CA LYS A 9 -13.98 4.93 -15.40
C LYS A 9 -14.37 5.42 -16.79
N LYS A 10 -15.53 6.08 -16.90
CA LYS A 10 -15.94 6.75 -18.14
C LYS A 10 -15.18 8.06 -18.30
N ALA A 11 -14.51 8.23 -19.43
CA ALA A 11 -13.99 9.52 -19.86
C ALA A 11 -15.14 10.43 -20.35
N SER A 12 -14.90 11.74 -20.42
CA SER A 12 -15.84 12.73 -20.96
C SER A 12 -16.24 12.46 -22.42
N ASN A 13 -15.37 11.81 -23.19
CA ASN A 13 -15.61 11.39 -24.57
C ASN A 13 -16.16 9.96 -24.69
N ASN A 14 -16.75 9.42 -23.63
CA ASN A 14 -17.36 8.08 -23.58
C ASN A 14 -16.40 6.90 -23.77
N GLN A 15 -15.08 7.12 -23.75
CA GLN A 15 -14.07 6.06 -23.78
C GLN A 15 -13.88 5.40 -22.39
N ARG A 16 -13.49 4.13 -22.38
CA ARG A 16 -13.15 3.39 -21.15
C ARG A 16 -11.70 3.66 -20.79
N LEU A 17 -11.46 4.29 -19.64
CA LEU A 17 -10.12 4.52 -19.10
C LEU A 17 -9.75 3.41 -18.12
N PHE A 18 -8.57 2.82 -18.34
CA PHE A 18 -7.94 1.86 -17.43
C PHE A 18 -6.63 2.42 -16.93
N THR A 19 -6.38 2.32 -15.63
CA THR A 19 -5.09 2.64 -15.02
C THR A 19 -4.13 1.47 -15.11
N LYS A 20 -2.83 1.72 -14.90
CA LYS A 20 -1.83 0.63 -14.79
C LYS A 20 -2.25 -0.43 -13.76
N LYS A 21 -2.81 0.00 -12.64
CA LYS A 21 -3.32 -0.89 -11.59
C LYS A 21 -4.48 -1.76 -12.06
N ASP A 22 -5.34 -1.26 -12.95
CA ASP A 22 -6.45 -2.04 -13.50
C ASP A 22 -5.92 -3.15 -14.41
N VAL A 23 -4.89 -2.86 -15.20
CA VAL A 23 -4.20 -3.85 -16.04
C VAL A 23 -3.51 -4.91 -15.19
N GLU A 24 -2.78 -4.51 -14.14
CA GLU A 24 -2.14 -5.44 -13.19
C GLU A 24 -3.17 -6.34 -12.49
N ASN A 25 -4.29 -5.78 -12.04
CA ASN A 25 -5.40 -6.54 -11.46
C ASN A 25 -5.97 -7.56 -12.45
N ALA A 26 -6.13 -7.18 -13.73
CA ALA A 26 -6.62 -8.08 -14.77
C ALA A 26 -5.67 -9.27 -15.00
N PHE A 27 -4.35 -9.03 -15.02
CA PHE A 27 -3.36 -10.11 -15.11
C PHE A 27 -3.40 -11.04 -13.89
N LEU A 28 -3.56 -10.49 -12.69
CA LEU A 28 -3.68 -11.28 -11.47
C LEU A 28 -4.94 -12.15 -11.48
N ILE A 29 -6.09 -11.59 -11.89
CA ILE A 29 -7.34 -12.36 -12.05
C ILE A 29 -7.16 -13.48 -13.08
N ARG A 30 -6.54 -13.18 -14.23
CA ARG A 30 -6.26 -14.20 -15.25
C ARG A 30 -5.42 -15.33 -14.68
N LYS A 31 -4.38 -15.02 -13.90
CA LYS A 31 -3.54 -16.02 -13.24
C LYS A 31 -4.37 -16.88 -12.27
N LEU A 32 -5.15 -16.25 -11.38
CA LEU A 32 -5.95 -16.96 -10.38
C LEU A 32 -6.94 -17.93 -11.02
N LEU A 33 -7.65 -17.49 -12.06
CA LEU A 33 -8.68 -18.31 -12.71
C LEU A 33 -8.08 -19.40 -13.60
N TYR A 34 -7.11 -19.05 -14.46
CA TYR A 34 -6.66 -19.96 -15.52
C TYR A 34 -5.46 -20.80 -15.13
N ARG A 35 -4.53 -20.23 -14.37
CA ARG A 35 -3.30 -20.93 -13.96
C ARG A 35 -3.49 -21.65 -12.64
N ASP A 36 -3.98 -20.91 -11.65
CA ASP A 36 -4.09 -21.41 -10.28
C ASP A 36 -5.46 -22.09 -10.02
N LYS A 37 -6.35 -22.12 -11.04
CA LYS A 37 -7.62 -22.86 -11.09
C LYS A 37 -8.62 -22.53 -9.97
N PHE A 38 -8.60 -21.30 -9.48
CA PHE A 38 -9.61 -20.84 -8.53
C PHE A 38 -10.98 -20.70 -9.21
N SER A 39 -12.06 -20.92 -8.44
CA SER A 39 -13.38 -20.44 -8.82
C SER A 39 -13.42 -18.91 -8.83
N ILE A 40 -14.49 -18.33 -9.38
CA ILE A 40 -14.70 -16.88 -9.40
C ILE A 40 -14.75 -16.34 -7.96
N GLU A 41 -15.47 -17.02 -7.06
CA GLU A 41 -15.54 -16.70 -5.65
C GLU A 41 -14.16 -16.79 -4.98
N GLY A 42 -13.41 -17.86 -5.25
CA GLY A 42 -12.07 -18.07 -4.69
C GLY A 42 -11.08 -16.98 -5.13
N ALA A 43 -11.09 -16.63 -6.41
CA ALA A 43 -10.27 -15.55 -6.94
C ALA A 43 -10.67 -14.18 -6.35
N ARG A 44 -11.97 -13.94 -6.14
CA ARG A 44 -12.48 -12.72 -5.50
C ARG A 44 -11.99 -12.61 -4.05
N GLN A 45 -11.99 -13.73 -3.31
CA GLN A 45 -11.50 -13.76 -1.94
C GLN A 45 -9.98 -13.54 -1.88
N ALA A 46 -9.21 -14.25 -2.70
CA ALA A 46 -7.76 -14.08 -2.79
C ALA A 46 -7.36 -12.62 -3.09
N LEU A 47 -8.08 -11.95 -4.00
CA LEU A 47 -7.84 -10.53 -4.31
C LEU A 47 -8.15 -9.59 -3.14
N LYS A 48 -9.14 -9.91 -2.31
CA LYS A 48 -9.43 -9.15 -1.09
C LYS A 48 -8.28 -9.33 -0.09
N ASP A 49 -7.87 -10.56 0.15
CA ASP A 49 -6.83 -10.88 1.14
C ASP A 49 -5.50 -10.21 0.77
N VAL A 50 -5.11 -10.25 -0.50
CA VAL A 50 -3.94 -9.53 -1.02
C VAL A 50 -4.05 -8.02 -0.79
N LYS A 51 -5.23 -7.41 -1.06
CA LYS A 51 -5.45 -5.99 -0.77
C LYS A 51 -5.36 -5.66 0.72
N PHE A 52 -5.88 -6.54 1.58
CA PHE A 52 -5.79 -6.37 3.04
C PHE A 52 -4.33 -6.46 3.51
N ALA A 53 -3.56 -7.42 3.01
CA ALA A 53 -2.14 -7.55 3.31
C ALA A 53 -1.36 -6.29 2.91
N PHE A 54 -1.54 -5.79 1.68
CA PHE A 54 -0.89 -4.55 1.22
C PHE A 54 -1.29 -3.32 2.04
N LYS A 55 -2.55 -3.23 2.47
CA LYS A 55 -2.98 -2.12 3.33
C LYS A 55 -2.29 -2.19 4.69
N LYS A 56 -2.23 -3.38 5.31
CA LYS A 56 -1.57 -3.60 6.60
C LYS A 56 -0.07 -3.30 6.52
N GLU A 57 0.61 -3.71 5.45
CA GLU A 57 2.02 -3.41 5.21
C GLU A 57 2.26 -1.91 5.05
N LYS A 58 1.41 -1.22 4.29
CA LYS A 58 1.49 0.24 4.14
C LYS A 58 1.30 0.97 5.47
N ASP A 59 0.29 0.56 6.25
CA ASP A 59 0.01 1.13 7.56
C ASP A 59 1.20 0.92 8.51
N PHE A 60 1.78 -0.28 8.52
CA PHE A 60 2.97 -0.60 9.31
C PHE A 60 4.18 0.25 8.91
N ASN A 61 4.49 0.34 7.60
CA ASN A 61 5.58 1.17 7.12
C ASN A 61 5.41 2.64 7.52
N SER A 62 4.18 3.16 7.52
CA SER A 62 3.92 4.53 7.98
C SER A 62 4.24 4.74 9.47
N VAL A 63 4.01 3.73 10.30
CA VAL A 63 4.35 3.75 11.73
C VAL A 63 5.87 3.69 11.90
N VAL A 64 6.56 2.81 11.17
CA VAL A 64 8.03 2.70 11.22
C VAL A 64 8.68 4.04 10.85
N GLN A 65 8.25 4.68 9.77
CA GLN A 65 8.77 5.99 9.35
C GLN A 65 8.59 7.08 10.42
N LYS A 66 7.46 7.08 11.14
CA LYS A 66 7.23 8.01 12.26
C LYS A 66 8.18 7.71 13.42
N ILE A 67 8.41 6.45 13.74
CA ILE A 67 9.33 6.04 14.80
C ILE A 67 10.75 6.50 14.46
N ASP A 68 11.22 6.24 13.24
CA ASP A 68 12.55 6.64 12.79
C ASP A 68 12.74 8.16 12.89
N TYR A 69 11.73 8.92 12.47
CA TYR A 69 11.73 10.38 12.61
C TYR A 69 11.83 10.81 14.08
N MET A 70 11.02 10.24 14.97
CA MET A 70 11.07 10.56 16.41
C MET A 70 12.42 10.20 17.03
N GLN A 71 13.03 9.07 16.63
CA GLN A 71 14.35 8.67 17.12
C GLN A 71 15.43 9.70 16.73
N LEU A 72 15.37 10.26 15.52
CA LEU A 72 16.26 11.34 15.11
C LEU A 72 16.08 12.60 15.95
N GLN A 73 14.84 13.01 16.22
CA GLN A 73 14.54 14.18 17.05
C GLN A 73 15.03 13.99 18.50
N ILE A 74 14.86 12.80 19.06
CA ILE A 74 15.34 12.50 20.43
C ILE A 74 16.87 12.56 20.48
N ARG A 75 17.56 12.02 19.47
CA ARG A 75 19.03 12.07 19.40
C ARG A 75 19.54 13.50 19.31
N SER A 76 18.97 14.32 18.41
CA SER A 76 19.37 15.72 18.29
C SER A 76 19.13 16.48 19.60
N PHE A 77 17.98 16.26 20.24
CA PHE A 77 17.67 16.88 21.52
C PHE A 77 18.67 16.48 22.62
N ALA A 78 19.03 15.19 22.70
CA ALA A 78 20.03 14.72 23.65
C ALA A 78 21.42 15.36 23.43
N ASP A 79 21.81 15.54 22.17
CA ASP A 79 23.06 16.23 21.82
C ASP A 79 23.03 17.71 22.19
N ASP A 80 21.90 18.38 21.98
CA ASP A 80 21.73 19.78 22.38
C ASP A 80 21.79 19.92 23.91
N VAL A 81 21.15 19.02 24.67
CA VAL A 81 21.27 19.00 26.14
C VAL A 81 22.73 18.81 26.59
N ARG A 82 23.49 17.92 25.94
CA ARG A 82 24.93 17.73 26.24
C ARG A 82 25.74 19.00 26.00
N LYS A 83 25.50 19.70 24.87
CA LYS A 83 26.18 20.96 24.54
C LYS A 83 25.89 22.03 25.59
N VAL A 84 24.61 22.19 25.96
CA VAL A 84 24.20 23.16 26.98
C VAL A 84 24.88 22.86 28.31
N LYS A 85 24.90 21.59 28.75
CA LYS A 85 25.59 21.19 29.98
C LYS A 85 27.08 21.55 29.95
N ALA A 86 27.75 21.33 28.81
CA ALA A 86 29.17 21.64 28.66
C ALA A 86 29.47 23.15 28.71
N LEU A 87 28.52 24.03 28.38
CA LEU A 87 28.68 25.49 28.48
C LEU A 87 28.62 26.01 29.92
N PHE A 88 28.04 25.24 30.85
CA PHE A 88 27.90 25.59 32.25
C PHE A 88 28.80 24.77 33.19
N SER A 89 29.72 23.98 32.62
CA SER A 89 30.75 23.19 33.33
C SER A 89 32.09 23.89 33.24
#